data_AF-A0A2V6ELR5-F1
#
_entry.id   AF-A0A2V6ELR5-F1
#
_cell.length_a   1.000
_cell.length_b   1.000
_cell.length_c   1.000
_cell.angle_alpha   90.00
_cell.angle_beta   90.00
_cell.angle_gamma   90.00
#
_symmetry.space_group_name_H-M   'P 1'
#
loop_
_entity.id
_entity.type
_entity.pdbx_description
1 polymer ?
#
loop_
_entity_poly.entity_id
_entity_poly.type
_entity_poly.pdbx_seq_one_letter_code
_entity_poly.pdbx_strand_id
1 'polypeptide(L)'
;YPIGFAEALGTTFVDLALYGRSTQDWFALYKKVFSNPAVLGLTPGFDYTKAPASPAAALKPETYAGTYQNDFFGEISVSEQGG
;
A
#
# COMPACT_ATOMS: atom_id res chain seq x y z
N TYR A 1 -6.84 -0.33 -4.92
CA TYR A 1 -5.50 -0.26 -5.54
C TYR A 1 -5.54 0.71 -6.70
N PRO A 2 -4.59 1.64 -6.82
CA PRO A 2 -4.49 2.54 -7.97
C PRO A 2 -4.19 1.74 -9.24
N ILE A 3 -4.80 2.13 -10.35
CA ILE A 3 -4.74 1.42 -11.64
C ILE A 3 -4.15 2.29 -12.77
N GLY A 4 -3.55 3.43 -12.42
CA GLY A 4 -2.95 4.34 -13.39
C GLY A 4 -3.94 5.16 -14.22
N PHE A 5 -5.20 5.28 -13.75
CA PHE A 5 -6.26 5.95 -14.51
C PHE A 5 -6.05 7.46 -14.61
N ALA A 6 -5.62 8.11 -13.51
CA ALA A 6 -5.37 9.55 -13.49
C ALA A 6 -4.20 9.92 -14.40
N GLU A 7 -3.13 9.13 -14.36
CA GLU A 7 -1.95 9.28 -15.21
C GLU A 7 -2.30 9.09 -16.69
N ALA A 8 -3.08 8.04 -17.00
CA ALA A 8 -3.52 7.80 -18.37
C ALA A 8 -4.36 8.96 -18.93
N LEU A 9 -5.27 9.51 -18.12
CA LEU A 9 -6.12 10.62 -18.52
C LEU A 9 -5.31 11.91 -18.75
N GLY A 10 -4.37 12.21 -17.84
CA GLY A 10 -3.46 13.35 -17.98
C GLY A 10 -2.60 13.25 -19.24
N THR A 11 -1.99 12.09 -19.50
CA THR A 11 -1.15 11.89 -20.69
C THR A 11 -1.97 11.93 -21.98
N THR A 12 -3.18 11.36 -21.97
CA THR A 12 -4.10 11.46 -23.13
C THR A 12 -4.47 12.91 -23.42
N PHE A 13 -4.72 13.73 -22.39
CA PHE A 13 -4.97 15.16 -22.56
C PHE A 13 -3.78 15.88 -23.20
N VAL A 14 -2.56 15.61 -22.72
CA VAL A 14 -1.33 16.19 -23.30
C VAL A 14 -1.16 15.77 -24.76
N ASP A 15 -1.42 14.52 -25.09
CA ASP A 15 -1.37 14.02 -26.47
C ASP A 15 -2.38 14.69 -27.39
N LEU A 16 -3.61 14.90 -26.91
CA LEU A 16 -4.62 15.65 -27.64
C LEU A 16 -4.17 17.10 -27.87
N ALA A 17 -3.54 17.73 -26.87
CA ALA A 17 -3.04 19.10 -26.97
C ALA A 17 -1.86 19.24 -27.96
N LEU A 18 -0.95 18.27 -27.99
CA LEU A 18 0.26 18.32 -28.81
C LEU A 18 0.06 17.74 -30.23
N TYR A 19 -0.70 16.67 -30.35
CA TYR A 19 -0.79 15.86 -31.57
C TYR A 19 -2.21 15.76 -32.14
N GLY A 20 -3.21 16.31 -31.45
CA GLY A 20 -4.62 16.26 -31.88
C GLY A 20 -5.26 14.87 -31.81
N ARG A 21 -4.53 13.87 -31.30
CA ARG A 21 -4.98 12.49 -31.12
C ARG A 21 -4.20 11.82 -30.02
N SER A 22 -4.78 10.80 -29.39
CA SER A 22 -4.00 9.89 -28.55
C SER A 22 -2.99 9.16 -29.41
N THR A 23 -1.71 9.18 -29.03
CA THR A 23 -0.66 8.46 -29.75
C THR A 23 -0.64 6.98 -29.39
N GLN A 24 -1.12 6.64 -28.20
CA GLN A 24 -1.07 5.29 -27.62
C GLN A 24 -2.34 5.02 -26.79
N ASP A 25 -2.60 3.74 -26.48
CA ASP A 25 -3.52 3.39 -25.39
C ASP A 25 -2.82 3.57 -24.05
N TRP A 26 -2.83 4.81 -23.56
CA TRP A 26 -2.18 5.17 -22.31
C TRP A 26 -2.75 4.42 -21.12
N PHE A 27 -4.06 4.13 -21.12
CA PHE A 27 -4.66 3.41 -19.99
C PHE A 27 -4.15 1.97 -19.91
N ALA A 28 -4.06 1.26 -21.03
CA ALA A 28 -3.47 -0.08 -21.04
C ALA A 28 -2.01 -0.07 -20.55
N LEU A 29 -1.22 0.93 -20.96
CA LEU A 29 0.18 1.06 -20.56
C LEU A 29 0.33 1.35 -19.06
N TYR A 30 -0.38 2.36 -18.55
CA TYR A 30 -0.33 2.69 -17.12
C TYR A 30 -0.93 1.58 -16.26
N LYS A 31 -2.00 0.93 -16.69
CA LYS A 31 -2.57 -0.23 -15.98
C LYS A 31 -1.53 -1.35 -15.83
N LYS A 32 -0.73 -1.62 -16.87
CA LYS A 32 0.37 -2.61 -16.80
C LYS A 32 1.45 -2.20 -15.80
N VAL A 33 1.82 -0.92 -15.78
CA VAL A 33 2.82 -0.38 -14.83
C VAL A 33 2.31 -0.48 -13.39
N PHE A 34 1.07 -0.05 -13.14
CA PHE A 34 0.46 -0.03 -11.82
C PHE A 34 0.04 -1.43 -11.32
N SER A 35 0.01 -2.44 -12.20
CA SER A 35 -0.14 -3.84 -11.79
C SER A 35 1.06 -4.36 -11.00
N ASN A 36 2.20 -3.67 -11.05
CA ASN A 36 3.36 -4.01 -10.24
C ASN A 36 3.24 -3.33 -8.85
N PRO A 37 3.07 -4.09 -7.75
CA PRO A 37 2.95 -3.53 -6.41
C PRO A 37 4.20 -2.75 -5.96
N ALA A 38 5.36 -3.02 -6.55
CA ALA A 38 6.59 -2.26 -6.29
C ALA A 38 6.53 -0.81 -6.77
N VAL A 39 5.79 -0.53 -7.85
CA VAL A 39 5.60 0.84 -8.35
C VAL A 39 4.78 1.68 -7.38
N LEU A 40 3.92 1.03 -6.60
CA LEU A 40 3.05 1.68 -5.64
C LEU A 40 3.70 1.88 -4.27
N GLY A 41 4.94 1.39 -4.08
CA GLY A 41 5.53 1.25 -2.75
C GLY A 41 4.72 0.30 -1.86
N LEU A 42 3.86 -0.53 -2.45
CA LEU A 42 2.99 -1.48 -1.76
C LEU A 42 3.58 -2.89 -1.74
N THR A 43 4.81 -3.10 -2.20
CA THR A 43 5.59 -4.23 -1.68
C THR A 43 5.80 -3.92 -0.21
N PRO A 44 5.16 -4.63 0.74
CA PRO A 44 5.70 -4.61 2.07
C PRO A 44 7.14 -5.11 1.90
N GLY A 45 8.12 -4.39 2.46
CA GLY A 45 9.51 -4.86 2.45
C GLY A 45 9.68 -6.26 3.06
N PHE A 46 8.60 -6.80 3.64
CA PHE A 46 8.45 -8.13 4.20
C PHE A 46 7.12 -8.78 3.80
N ASP A 47 7.17 -10.06 3.42
CA ASP A 47 5.98 -10.89 3.27
C ASP A 47 5.43 -11.29 4.64
N TYR A 48 4.45 -10.54 5.16
CA TYR A 48 3.80 -10.83 6.44
C TYR A 48 2.89 -12.08 6.41
N THR A 49 2.73 -12.75 5.26
CA THR A 49 2.05 -14.06 5.20
C THR A 49 2.95 -15.21 5.67
N LYS A 50 4.26 -14.97 5.78
CA LYS A 50 5.23 -15.94 6.28
C LYS A 50 5.72 -15.52 7.65
N ALA A 51 5.71 -16.47 8.58
CA ALA A 51 6.35 -16.28 9.87
C ALA A 51 7.86 -16.02 9.68
N PRO A 52 8.48 -15.16 10.52
CA PRO A 52 9.92 -15.00 10.54
C PRO A 52 10.63 -16.34 10.76
N ALA A 53 11.76 -16.57 10.09
CA ALA A 53 12.53 -17.81 10.22
C ALA A 53 13.04 -18.06 11.65
N SER A 54 13.27 -16.99 12.42
CA SER A 54 13.67 -17.04 13.81
C SER A 54 12.97 -15.92 14.59
N PRO A 55 11.75 -16.14 15.09
CA PRO A 55 11.04 -15.16 15.88
C PRO A 55 11.68 -15.05 17.27
N ALA A 56 11.85 -13.83 17.77
CA ALA A 56 12.24 -13.62 19.16
C ALA A 56 11.11 -14.09 20.08
N ALA A 57 11.47 -14.58 21.28
CA ALA A 57 10.49 -14.91 22.29
C ALA A 57 9.71 -13.64 22.69
N ALA A 58 8.38 -13.76 22.81
CA ALA A 58 7.56 -12.69 23.30
C ALA A 58 7.88 -12.39 24.77
N LEU A 59 7.84 -11.10 25.15
CA LEU A 59 7.79 -10.68 26.55
C LEU A 59 6.48 -11.14 27.21
N LYS A 60 6.39 -10.95 28.53
CA LYS A 60 5.18 -11.24 29.29
C LYS A 60 3.99 -10.46 28.73
N PRO A 61 2.80 -11.07 28.58
CA PRO A 61 1.60 -10.45 28.01
C PRO A 61 1.25 -9.07 28.61
N GLU A 62 1.41 -8.93 29.93
CA GLU A 62 1.21 -7.69 30.69
C GLU A 62 2.02 -6.50 30.15
N THR A 63 3.16 -6.76 29.51
CA THR A 63 4.04 -5.72 28.94
C THR A 63 3.40 -5.03 27.72
N TYR A 64 2.47 -5.70 27.05
CA TYR A 64 1.82 -5.20 25.84
C TYR A 64 0.42 -4.65 26.11
N ALA A 65 -0.12 -4.86 27.31
CA ALA A 65 -1.42 -4.34 27.69
C ALA A 65 -1.34 -2.82 27.91
N GLY A 66 -2.28 -2.07 27.33
CA GLY A 66 -2.30 -0.61 27.44
C GLY A 66 -3.03 0.06 26.29
N THR A 67 -3.01 1.38 26.33
CA THR A 67 -3.70 2.24 25.37
C THR A 67 -2.67 3.00 24.54
N TYR A 68 -2.72 2.80 23.23
CA TYR A 68 -1.80 3.36 22.25
C TYR A 68 -2.51 4.43 21.44
N GLN A 69 -1.98 5.65 21.46
CA GLN A 69 -2.50 6.74 20.65
C GLN A 69 -1.92 6.68 19.24
N ASN A 70 -2.78 6.82 18.24
CA ASN A 70 -2.39 6.95 16.84
C ASN A 70 -3.15 8.13 16.21
N ASP A 71 -2.43 9.11 15.69
CA ASP A 71 -3.05 10.33 15.14
C ASP A 71 -3.97 10.08 13.94
N PHE A 72 -3.79 8.95 13.26
CA PHE A 72 -4.58 8.56 12.09
C PHE A 72 -5.76 7.64 12.45
N PHE A 73 -5.53 6.65 13.32
CA PHE A 73 -6.54 5.64 13.68
C PHE A 73 -7.28 5.91 14.99
N GLY A 74 -6.83 6.91 15.76
CA GLY A 74 -7.32 7.19 17.10
C GLY A 74 -6.73 6.26 18.15
N GLU A 75 -7.45 6.12 19.25
CA GLU A 75 -7.02 5.34 20.40
C GLU A 75 -7.19 3.83 20.18
N ILE A 76 -6.13 3.07 20.40
CA ILE A 76 -6.11 1.60 20.28
C ILE A 76 -5.83 1.00 21.65
N SER A 77 -6.79 0.25 22.19
CA SER A 77 -6.61 -0.45 23.48
C SER A 77 -6.26 -1.92 23.28
N VAL A 78 -5.20 -2.36 23.97
CA VAL A 78 -4.74 -3.75 24.02
C VAL A 78 -5.00 -4.26 25.44
N SER A 79 -5.84 -5.29 25.55
CA SER A 79 -6.15 -5.95 26.83
C SER A 79 -5.69 -7.40 26.81
N GLU A 80 -5.10 -7.83 27.92
CA GLU A 80 -4.78 -9.22 28.16
C GLU A 80 -6.01 -9.94 28.73
N GLN A 81 -6.28 -11.16 28.27
CA GLN A 81 -7.32 -12.03 28.81
C GLN A 81 -6.75 -13.43 29.04
N GLY A 82 -6.73 -13.85 30.30
CA GLY A 82 -6.57 -15.25 30.66
C GLY A 82 -5.25 -15.66 31.31
N GLY A 83 -4.30 -14.75 31.55
CA GLY A 83 -3.04 -14.99 32.25
C GLY A 83 -1.99 -15.73 31.44
#